data_AF-A0AAF0BIQ0-F1
#
_entry.id   AF-A0AAF0BIQ0-F1
#
_cell.length_a   1.000
_cell.length_b   1.000
_cell.length_c   1.000
_cell.angle_alpha   90.00
_cell.angle_beta   90.00
_cell.angle_gamma   90.00
#
_symmetry.space_group_name_H-M   'P 1'
#
loop_
_entity.id
_entity.type
_entity.pdbx_description
1 polymer ?
#
loop_
_entity_poly.entity_id
_entity_poly.type
_entity_poly.pdbx_seq_one_letter_code
_entity_poly.pdbx_strand_id
1 'polypeptide(L)'
;MSLLTIIAELWRFFINNIIKIIIGAIIVMGLTLGARMLLTNYIENSAIGEATFETSANAELTPEEIEASYNYLATVYEQEPAEFSFVAINPEGLILGNSFILDELLSRPDIVAELEEISGVDIAATLEAQENVGLEKSRDFRGGLAAVRNTSTDEITMRVLVGQTAEENLAVAEAIYQYIVDGNVPIYENYDITFLSTPDIGEDLIVEENMMIPTPETLSGLQPQETGGSLVIYAVLGGVLGVILSTVVLFVLHFFSKKITYAYDYTWDFDDYQWLVDSKKVNTENLNNWLMIPADKRRIALAQTTDNEIVQAFSNAQLPVSNQLNVEDQAPEEVIIFIESDTTDKDWYQNQFELSKLYESRVKIIHLK
;
A
#
# COMPACT_ATOMS: atom_id res chain seq x y z
N MET A 1 2.02 6.42 -40.00
CA MET A 1 2.88 7.20 -39.07
C MET A 1 4.00 6.33 -38.51
N SER A 2 5.24 6.85 -38.42
CA SER A 2 6.36 6.09 -37.83
C SER A 2 6.24 6.03 -36.31
N LEU A 3 6.69 4.93 -35.69
CA LEU A 3 6.71 4.77 -34.23
C LEU A 3 7.54 5.88 -33.56
N LEU A 4 8.65 6.28 -34.19
CA LEU A 4 9.52 7.35 -33.73
C LEU A 4 8.79 8.71 -33.67
N THR A 5 7.94 8.98 -34.65
CA THR A 5 7.11 10.18 -34.70
C THR A 5 6.14 10.23 -33.52
N ILE A 6 5.44 9.11 -33.25
CA ILE A 6 4.50 8.99 -32.13
C ILE A 6 5.22 9.22 -30.79
N ILE A 7 6.37 8.57 -30.60
CA ILE A 7 7.17 8.72 -29.37
C ILE A 7 7.64 10.17 -29.20
N ALA A 8 8.11 10.82 -30.27
CA ALA A 8 8.55 12.22 -30.22
C ALA A 8 7.41 13.20 -29.89
N GLU A 9 6.21 12.99 -30.44
CA GLU A 9 5.04 13.79 -30.11
C GLU A 9 4.55 13.54 -28.68
N LEU A 10 4.53 12.30 -28.22
CA LEU A 10 4.20 11.97 -26.82
C LEU A 10 5.19 12.63 -25.86
N TRP A 11 6.48 12.59 -26.18
CA TRP A 11 7.49 13.29 -25.39
C TRP A 11 7.28 14.81 -25.37
N ARG A 12 6.96 15.41 -26.51
CA ARG A 12 6.59 16.83 -26.61
C ARG A 12 5.35 17.14 -25.76
N PHE A 13 4.34 16.26 -25.75
CA PHE A 13 3.15 16.39 -24.90
C PHE A 13 3.51 16.42 -23.41
N PHE A 14 4.38 15.52 -22.95
CA PHE A 14 4.85 15.51 -21.57
C PHE A 14 5.59 16.80 -21.20
N ILE A 15 6.53 17.26 -22.05
CA ILE A 15 7.27 18.49 -21.80
C ILE A 15 6.33 19.70 -21.72
N ASN A 16 5.43 19.84 -22.71
CA ASN A 16 4.51 20.97 -22.79
C ASN A 16 3.54 21.04 -21.59
N ASN A 17 3.26 19.90 -20.95
CA ASN A 17 2.33 19.82 -19.84
C ASN A 17 2.97 19.49 -18.48
N ILE A 18 4.31 19.48 -18.39
CA ILE A 18 5.02 18.98 -17.20
C ILE A 18 4.58 19.69 -15.91
N ILE A 19 4.37 21.01 -15.96
CA ILE A 19 3.92 21.80 -14.81
C ILE A 19 2.51 21.38 -14.39
N LYS A 20 1.59 21.18 -15.34
CA LYS A 20 0.22 20.75 -15.05
C LYS A 20 0.18 19.34 -14.46
N ILE A 21 1.04 18.44 -14.97
CA ILE A 21 1.18 17.07 -14.46
C ILE A 21 1.71 17.10 -13.02
N ILE A 22 2.74 17.90 -12.73
CA ILE A 22 3.29 18.03 -11.37
C ILE A 22 2.24 18.58 -10.40
N ILE A 23 1.53 19.64 -10.79
CA ILE A 23 0.47 20.23 -9.95
C ILE A 23 -0.62 19.20 -9.67
N GLY A 24 -1.10 18.50 -10.69
CA GLY A 24 -2.11 17.45 -10.52
C GLY A 24 -1.63 16.30 -9.65
N ALA A 25 -0.35 15.91 -9.77
CA ALA A 25 0.25 14.90 -8.91
C ALA A 25 0.29 15.32 -7.43
N ILE A 26 0.64 16.57 -7.15
CA ILE A 26 0.63 17.12 -5.78
C ILE A 26 -0.79 17.16 -5.21
N ILE A 27 -1.79 17.54 -6.02
CA ILE A 27 -3.20 17.56 -5.60
C ILE A 27 -3.66 16.14 -5.23
N VAL A 28 -3.41 15.16 -6.10
CA VAL A 28 -3.81 13.77 -5.85
C VAL A 28 -3.07 13.21 -4.64
N MET A 29 -1.77 13.48 -4.49
CA MET A 29 -1.00 13.12 -3.31
C MET A 29 -1.61 13.69 -2.02
N GLY A 30 -1.96 14.98 -2.01
CA GLY A 30 -2.63 15.62 -0.89
C GLY A 30 -3.99 15.00 -0.58
N LEU A 31 -4.78 14.67 -1.60
CA LEU A 31 -6.06 13.98 -1.44
C LEU A 31 -5.89 12.56 -0.91
N THR A 32 -4.91 11.80 -1.36
CA THR A 32 -4.65 10.44 -0.85
C THR A 32 -4.18 10.46 0.60
N LEU A 33 -3.34 11.43 0.97
CA LEU A 33 -2.91 11.61 2.36
C LEU A 33 -4.07 12.06 3.24
N GLY A 34 -4.87 13.04 2.78
CA GLY A 34 -6.06 13.50 3.48
C GLY A 34 -7.10 12.38 3.64
N ALA A 35 -7.33 11.58 2.60
CA ALA A 35 -8.22 10.42 2.66
C ALA A 35 -7.69 9.34 3.61
N ARG A 36 -6.38 9.07 3.61
CA ARG A 36 -5.77 8.14 4.58
C ARG A 36 -5.93 8.68 6.00
N MET A 37 -5.63 9.94 6.27
CA MET A 37 -5.84 10.55 7.59
C MET A 37 -7.30 10.51 8.03
N LEU A 38 -8.24 10.77 7.12
CA LEU A 38 -9.67 10.68 7.43
C LEU A 38 -10.12 9.23 7.64
N LEU A 39 -9.61 8.28 6.87
CA LEU A 39 -9.90 6.85 7.06
C LEU A 39 -9.27 6.33 8.34
N THR A 40 -8.04 6.72 8.66
CA THR A 40 -7.39 6.47 9.95
C THR A 40 -8.25 7.04 11.06
N ASN A 41 -8.57 8.34 11.05
CA ASN A 41 -9.43 8.93 12.07
C ASN A 41 -10.85 8.34 12.12
N TYR A 42 -11.45 7.96 10.99
CA TYR A 42 -12.81 7.43 10.96
C TYR A 42 -12.84 5.96 11.35
N ILE A 43 -11.98 5.12 10.77
CA ILE A 43 -11.86 3.69 11.08
C ILE A 43 -11.27 3.52 12.47
N GLU A 44 -10.27 4.27 12.90
CA GLU A 44 -9.82 4.22 14.29
C GLU A 44 -10.95 4.68 15.22
N ASN A 45 -11.61 5.82 15.00
CA ASN A 45 -12.74 6.19 15.87
C ASN A 45 -14.00 5.30 15.75
N SER A 46 -14.09 4.39 14.77
CA SER A 46 -15.22 3.45 14.63
C SER A 46 -14.85 1.98 14.84
N ALA A 47 -13.57 1.61 14.78
CA ALA A 47 -13.00 0.29 15.04
C ALA A 47 -12.22 0.22 16.37
N ILE A 48 -11.96 1.37 17.01
CA ILE A 48 -11.75 1.49 18.47
C ILE A 48 -13.07 1.21 19.24
N GLY A 49 -14.10 0.70 18.55
CA GLY A 49 -15.19 -0.03 19.19
C GLY A 49 -14.87 -1.50 19.48
N GLU A 50 -13.87 -2.13 18.83
CA GLU A 50 -13.71 -3.60 18.89
C GLU A 50 -12.27 -4.16 18.96
N ALA A 51 -11.18 -3.40 18.84
CA ALA A 51 -9.82 -4.00 18.85
C ALA A 51 -8.67 -3.23 19.52
N THR A 52 -8.96 -2.19 20.30
CA THR A 52 -8.04 -1.71 21.34
C THR A 52 -8.89 -1.47 22.56
N PHE A 53 -8.98 -2.47 23.43
CA PHE A 53 -9.56 -2.26 24.74
C PHE A 53 -8.72 -1.16 25.41
N GLU A 54 -9.31 0.03 25.57
CA GLU A 54 -9.09 0.79 26.80
C GLU A 54 -9.52 -0.13 27.95
N THR A 55 -8.69 -1.10 28.33
CA THR A 55 -8.79 -1.68 29.64
C THR A 55 -8.46 -0.57 30.63
N SER A 56 -9.07 -0.60 31.81
CA SER A 56 -8.84 0.40 32.86
C SER A 56 -7.37 0.59 33.23
N ALA A 57 -6.50 -0.38 32.90
CA ALA A 57 -5.06 -0.34 33.13
C ALA A 57 -4.28 0.50 32.12
N ASN A 58 -4.71 0.58 30.85
CA ASN A 58 -3.93 1.24 29.79
C ASN A 58 -4.26 2.72 29.61
N ALA A 59 -5.30 3.21 30.30
CA ALA A 59 -5.78 4.58 30.19
C ALA A 59 -4.76 5.64 30.65
N GLU A 60 -3.78 5.24 31.46
CA GLU A 60 -2.75 6.12 32.03
C GLU A 60 -1.35 5.94 31.41
N LEU A 61 -1.17 4.93 30.54
CA LEU A 61 0.14 4.59 29.95
C LEU A 61 0.43 5.36 28.67
N THR A 62 1.71 5.69 28.47
CA THR A 62 2.19 6.29 27.22
C THR A 62 2.31 5.22 26.12
N PRO A 63 2.21 5.61 24.83
CA PRO A 63 2.42 4.67 23.72
C PRO A 63 3.77 3.96 23.75
N GLU A 64 4.82 4.64 24.25
CA GLU A 64 6.16 4.06 24.39
C GLU A 64 6.21 2.94 25.43
N GLU A 65 5.45 3.05 26.53
CA GLU A 65 5.35 2.02 27.58
C GLU A 65 4.56 0.79 27.11
N ILE A 66 3.51 1.00 26.31
CA ILE A 66 2.75 -0.09 25.69
C ILE A 66 3.62 -0.84 24.67
N GLU A 67 4.40 -0.11 23.85
CA GLU A 67 5.32 -0.71 22.89
C GLU A 67 6.45 -1.49 23.59
N ALA A 68 7.00 -0.97 24.69
CA ALA A 68 7.98 -1.69 25.49
C ALA A 68 7.42 -3.00 26.07
N SER A 69 6.18 -2.96 26.59
CA SER A 69 5.48 -4.12 27.12
C SER A 69 5.20 -5.16 26.02
N TYR A 70 4.78 -4.72 24.83
CA TYR A 70 4.58 -5.59 23.66
C TYR A 70 5.87 -6.30 23.26
N ASN A 71 6.98 -5.56 23.12
CA ASN A 71 8.27 -6.13 22.72
C ASN A 71 8.83 -7.09 23.77
N TYR A 72 8.61 -6.79 25.05
CA TYR A 72 8.95 -7.69 26.14
C TYR A 72 8.17 -9.01 26.04
N LEU A 73 6.84 -8.94 25.90
CA LEU A 73 6.01 -10.15 25.76
C LEU A 73 6.31 -10.95 24.49
N ALA A 74 6.69 -10.29 23.40
CA ALA A 74 7.10 -10.98 22.18
C ALA A 74 8.32 -11.88 22.45
N THR A 75 9.26 -11.40 23.26
CA THR A 75 10.42 -12.20 23.67
C THR A 75 10.02 -13.38 24.56
N VAL A 76 9.12 -13.14 25.54
CA VAL A 76 8.63 -14.17 26.46
C VAL A 76 7.86 -15.27 25.73
N TYR A 77 6.93 -14.90 24.83
CA TYR A 77 6.08 -15.87 24.13
C TYR A 77 6.79 -16.64 23.02
N GLU A 78 7.97 -16.21 22.58
CA GLU A 78 8.86 -16.97 21.70
C GLU A 78 9.62 -18.09 22.43
N GLN A 79 9.66 -18.07 23.77
CA GLN A 79 10.37 -19.09 24.54
C GLN A 79 9.61 -20.42 24.61
N GLU A 80 10.36 -21.49 24.82
CA GLU A 80 9.78 -22.78 25.20
C GLU A 80 9.28 -22.73 26.65
N PRO A 81 8.03 -23.15 26.92
CA PRO A 81 7.51 -23.18 28.28
C PRO A 81 8.13 -24.31 29.09
N ALA A 82 7.85 -24.31 30.39
CA ALA A 82 8.09 -25.45 31.25
C ALA A 82 6.77 -25.98 31.80
N GLU A 83 6.66 -27.31 31.89
CA GLU A 83 5.44 -27.98 32.30
C GLU A 83 5.69 -29.05 33.37
N PHE A 84 4.70 -29.26 34.22
CA PHE A 84 4.58 -30.46 35.05
C PHE A 84 3.09 -30.76 35.28
N SER A 85 2.76 -31.99 35.63
CA SER A 85 1.37 -32.39 35.82
C SER A 85 1.13 -33.15 37.11
N PHE A 86 -0.10 -33.01 37.61
CA PHE A 86 -0.56 -33.65 38.84
C PHE A 86 -2.06 -33.88 38.83
N VAL A 87 -2.54 -34.70 39.76
CA VAL A 87 -3.96 -34.89 40.05
C VAL A 87 -4.18 -34.60 41.53
N ALA A 88 -5.26 -33.90 41.86
CA ALA A 88 -5.67 -33.58 43.22
C ALA A 88 -7.01 -34.27 43.53
N ILE A 89 -7.00 -35.20 44.49
CA ILE A 89 -8.18 -36.00 44.89
C ILE A 89 -8.44 -35.81 46.37
N ASN A 90 -9.66 -35.44 46.77
CA ASN A 90 -10.01 -35.32 48.18
C ASN A 90 -10.32 -36.70 48.83
N PRO A 91 -10.45 -36.80 50.17
CA PRO A 91 -10.78 -38.05 50.85
C PRO A 91 -12.11 -38.71 50.43
N GLU A 92 -13.02 -37.96 49.81
CA GLU A 92 -14.30 -38.44 49.30
C GLU A 92 -14.20 -38.97 47.86
N GLY A 93 -13.01 -38.92 47.25
CA GLY A 93 -12.77 -39.30 45.86
C GLY A 93 -13.17 -38.23 44.84
N LEU A 94 -13.45 -37.01 45.28
CA LEU A 94 -13.75 -35.88 44.40
C LEU A 94 -12.46 -35.22 43.91
N ILE A 95 -12.46 -34.92 42.63
CA ILE A 95 -11.34 -34.30 41.92
C ILE A 95 -11.51 -32.78 41.94
N LEU A 96 -10.41 -32.03 41.97
CA LEU A 96 -10.46 -30.58 41.81
C LEU A 96 -11.17 -30.20 40.50
N GLY A 97 -12.35 -29.58 40.64
CA GLY A 97 -13.22 -29.27 39.50
C GLY A 97 -12.87 -27.99 38.74
N ASN A 98 -12.15 -27.05 39.36
CA ASN A 98 -11.77 -25.78 38.76
C ASN A 98 -10.27 -25.54 38.96
N SER A 99 -9.46 -25.73 37.92
CA SER A 99 -8.01 -25.48 37.99
C SER A 99 -7.66 -23.99 37.88
N PHE A 100 -8.55 -23.14 37.36
CA PHE A 100 -8.32 -21.69 37.23
C PHE A 100 -8.08 -20.99 38.57
N ILE A 101 -8.55 -21.58 39.67
CA ILE A 101 -8.28 -21.03 41.00
C ILE A 101 -6.79 -21.05 41.37
N LEU A 102 -6.02 -21.96 40.77
CA LEU A 102 -4.57 -21.99 40.94
C LEU A 102 -3.92 -20.83 40.18
N ASP A 103 -4.37 -20.56 38.94
CA ASP A 103 -3.91 -19.42 38.15
C ASP A 103 -4.10 -18.08 38.87
N GLU A 104 -5.27 -17.91 39.49
CA GLU A 104 -5.60 -16.71 40.30
C GLU A 104 -4.73 -16.62 41.55
N LEU A 105 -4.50 -17.73 42.24
CA LEU A 105 -3.64 -17.78 43.41
C LEU A 105 -2.19 -17.39 43.06
N LEU A 106 -1.65 -17.99 41.99
CA LEU A 106 -0.27 -17.78 41.54
C LEU A 106 -0.04 -16.38 40.94
N SER A 107 -1.10 -15.66 40.58
CA SER A 107 -1.03 -14.26 40.11
C SER A 107 -1.19 -13.22 41.20
N ARG A 108 -1.42 -13.63 42.46
CA ARG A 108 -1.50 -12.66 43.55
C ARG A 108 -0.12 -12.05 43.86
N PRO A 109 -0.03 -10.73 44.10
CA PRO A 109 1.26 -10.06 44.34
C PRO A 109 2.09 -10.67 45.49
N ASP A 110 1.45 -11.14 46.55
CA ASP A 110 2.14 -11.76 47.68
C ASP A 110 2.74 -13.13 47.34
N ILE A 111 2.06 -13.90 46.48
CA ILE A 111 2.54 -15.22 46.03
C ILE A 111 3.59 -15.07 44.94
N VAL A 112 3.38 -14.13 44.01
CA VAL A 112 4.36 -13.79 42.96
C VAL A 112 5.69 -13.44 43.62
N ALA A 113 5.71 -12.50 44.58
CA ALA A 113 6.95 -12.10 45.26
C ALA A 113 7.69 -13.28 45.94
N GLU A 114 6.95 -14.24 46.51
CA GLU A 114 7.54 -15.45 47.10
C GLU A 114 8.14 -16.38 46.04
N LEU A 115 7.44 -16.57 44.91
CA LEU A 115 7.92 -17.37 43.79
C LEU A 115 9.13 -16.74 43.10
N GLU A 116 9.19 -15.42 43.00
CA GLU A 116 10.35 -14.68 42.48
C GLU A 116 11.57 -14.82 43.41
N GLU A 117 11.37 -14.82 44.73
CA GLU A 117 12.45 -15.05 45.70
C GLU A 117 13.05 -16.47 45.55
N ILE A 118 12.21 -17.47 45.27
CA ILE A 118 12.65 -18.86 45.09
C ILE A 118 13.30 -19.08 43.71
N SER A 119 12.65 -18.60 42.65
CA SER A 119 13.06 -18.86 41.26
C SER A 119 14.16 -17.92 40.76
N GLY A 120 14.25 -16.71 41.32
CA GLY A 120 15.15 -15.65 40.83
C GLY A 120 14.70 -15.00 39.52
N VAL A 121 13.45 -15.23 39.08
CA VAL A 121 12.88 -14.70 37.84
C VAL A 121 11.87 -13.61 38.17
N ASP A 122 11.84 -12.52 37.39
CA ASP A 122 10.87 -11.42 37.54
C ASP A 122 9.55 -11.79 36.83
N ILE A 123 8.65 -12.40 37.59
CA ILE A 123 7.34 -12.86 37.11
C ILE A 123 6.38 -11.67 37.00
N ALA A 124 6.49 -10.70 37.92
CA ALA A 124 5.66 -9.50 37.97
C ALA A 124 5.78 -8.68 36.68
N ALA A 125 6.99 -8.53 36.12
CA ALA A 125 7.20 -7.84 34.86
C ALA A 125 6.38 -8.43 33.70
N THR A 126 6.27 -9.75 33.59
CA THR A 126 5.43 -10.39 32.56
C THR A 126 3.94 -10.17 32.80
N LEU A 127 3.49 -10.27 34.06
CA LEU A 127 2.08 -10.04 34.39
C LEU A 127 1.67 -8.58 34.15
N GLU A 128 2.52 -7.62 34.52
CA GLU A 128 2.32 -6.19 34.25
C GLU A 128 2.32 -5.92 32.74
N ALA A 129 3.26 -6.49 31.99
CA ALA A 129 3.29 -6.32 30.54
C ALA A 129 2.04 -6.90 29.87
N GLN A 130 1.49 -8.02 30.37
CA GLN A 130 0.21 -8.58 29.93
C GLN A 130 -0.94 -7.59 30.16
N GLU A 131 -1.02 -7.03 31.35
CA GLU A 131 -2.02 -6.02 31.69
C GLU A 131 -1.90 -4.77 30.80
N ASN A 132 -0.68 -4.26 30.59
CA ASN A 132 -0.36 -3.09 29.78
C ASN A 132 -0.74 -3.21 28.30
N VAL A 133 -0.88 -4.43 27.77
CA VAL A 133 -1.34 -4.68 26.39
C VAL A 133 -2.79 -5.15 26.32
N GLY A 134 -3.51 -5.14 27.46
CA GLY A 134 -4.92 -5.52 27.55
C GLY A 134 -5.17 -7.04 27.60
N LEU A 135 -4.13 -7.83 27.91
CA LEU A 135 -4.22 -9.28 28.10
C LEU A 135 -4.50 -9.61 29.58
N GLU A 136 -5.65 -9.20 30.09
CA GLU A 136 -6.08 -9.52 31.45
C GLU A 136 -6.49 -11.00 31.58
N LYS A 137 -6.16 -11.61 32.72
CA LYS A 137 -6.58 -12.99 33.02
C LYS A 137 -8.10 -13.09 33.02
N SER A 138 -8.60 -14.07 32.28
CA SER A 138 -10.02 -14.36 32.13
C SER A 138 -10.22 -15.84 31.79
N ARG A 139 -11.48 -16.22 31.56
CA ARG A 139 -11.79 -17.56 31.06
C ARG A 139 -11.16 -17.82 29.68
N ASP A 140 -11.04 -16.79 28.87
CA ASP A 140 -10.61 -16.88 27.46
C ASP A 140 -9.10 -16.61 27.31
N PHE A 141 -8.44 -16.11 28.36
CA PHE A 141 -6.99 -15.93 28.41
C PHE A 141 -6.46 -16.22 29.82
N ARG A 142 -5.63 -17.25 29.97
CA ARG A 142 -5.14 -17.76 31.26
C ARG A 142 -3.81 -17.13 31.71
N GLY A 143 -3.14 -16.42 30.81
CA GLY A 143 -1.83 -15.80 31.05
C GLY A 143 -0.66 -16.80 31.01
N GLY A 144 0.53 -16.30 31.39
CA GLY A 144 1.77 -17.07 31.37
C GLY A 144 1.89 -18.14 32.47
N LEU A 145 1.05 -18.06 33.49
CA LEU A 145 0.92 -19.07 34.55
C LEU A 145 -0.47 -19.70 34.45
N ALA A 146 -0.57 -20.90 33.85
CA ALA A 146 -1.84 -21.55 33.55
C ALA A 146 -1.88 -23.02 34.02
N ALA A 147 -2.86 -23.36 34.86
CA ALA A 147 -3.14 -24.73 35.27
C ALA A 147 -4.28 -25.33 34.41
N VAL A 148 -3.94 -26.07 33.37
CA VAL A 148 -4.90 -26.59 32.40
C VAL A 148 -5.34 -28.00 32.80
N ARG A 149 -6.65 -28.20 33.00
CA ARG A 149 -7.22 -29.51 33.37
C ARG A 149 -7.70 -30.26 32.14
N ASN A 150 -7.16 -31.44 31.91
CA ASN A 150 -7.68 -32.39 30.93
C ASN A 150 -9.00 -32.97 31.46
N THR A 151 -10.11 -32.73 30.77
CA THR A 151 -11.44 -33.19 31.22
C THR A 151 -11.68 -34.69 31.07
N SER A 152 -10.81 -35.40 30.36
CA SER A 152 -10.90 -36.85 30.14
C SER A 152 -10.10 -37.67 31.16
N THR A 153 -8.95 -37.14 31.60
CA THR A 153 -8.04 -37.82 32.55
C THR A 153 -7.99 -37.16 33.92
N ASP A 154 -8.56 -35.96 34.04
CA ASP A 154 -8.55 -35.13 35.25
C ASP A 154 -7.14 -34.67 35.71
N GLU A 155 -6.15 -34.91 34.86
CA GLU A 155 -4.80 -34.39 34.96
C GLU A 155 -4.80 -32.87 34.82
N ILE A 156 -4.07 -32.20 35.72
CA ILE A 156 -3.82 -30.77 35.66
C ILE A 156 -2.38 -30.57 35.24
N THR A 157 -2.17 -29.97 34.08
CA THR A 157 -0.86 -29.55 33.61
C THR A 157 -0.65 -28.08 33.99
N MET A 158 0.38 -27.82 34.80
CA MET A 158 0.85 -26.48 35.09
C MET A 158 1.80 -26.06 33.98
N ARG A 159 1.43 -25.06 33.19
CA ARG A 159 2.24 -24.47 32.13
C ARG A 159 2.78 -23.11 32.54
N VAL A 160 4.09 -22.94 32.40
CA VAL A 160 4.82 -21.74 32.79
C VAL A 160 5.52 -21.13 31.58
N LEU A 161 5.11 -19.91 31.23
CA LEU A 161 5.65 -19.08 30.16
C LEU A 161 5.69 -17.62 30.62
N VAL A 162 6.66 -17.30 31.49
CA VAL A 162 6.83 -15.97 32.09
C VAL A 162 8.28 -15.47 32.08
N GLY A 163 9.24 -16.35 31.79
CA GLY A 163 10.66 -16.01 31.65
C GLY A 163 11.02 -15.57 30.24
N GLN A 164 12.13 -14.85 30.12
CA GLN A 164 12.75 -14.47 28.85
C GLN A 164 13.62 -15.59 28.26
N THR A 165 13.80 -16.69 29.00
CA THR A 165 14.47 -17.91 28.53
C THR A 165 13.72 -19.16 29.00
N ALA A 166 13.92 -20.29 28.31
CA ALA A 166 13.33 -21.57 28.70
C ALA A 166 13.82 -22.03 30.09
N GLU A 167 15.07 -21.75 30.45
CA GLU A 167 15.62 -22.05 31.78
C GLU A 167 14.97 -21.22 32.89
N GLU A 168 14.61 -19.96 32.62
CA GLU A 168 13.83 -19.14 33.54
C GLU A 168 12.41 -19.71 33.73
N ASN A 169 11.76 -20.18 32.66
CA ASN A 169 10.47 -20.87 32.78
C ASN A 169 10.58 -22.13 33.65
N LEU A 170 11.64 -22.92 33.47
CA LEU A 170 11.90 -24.10 34.30
C LEU A 170 12.09 -23.74 35.78
N ALA A 171 12.88 -22.70 36.08
CA ALA A 171 13.11 -22.26 37.46
C ALA A 171 11.80 -21.84 38.16
N VAL A 172 10.91 -21.17 37.42
CA VAL A 172 9.57 -20.81 37.94
C VAL A 172 8.69 -22.06 38.11
N ALA A 173 8.72 -23.00 37.17
CA ALA A 173 7.98 -24.26 37.30
C ALA A 173 8.46 -25.10 38.49
N GLU A 174 9.76 -25.17 38.73
CA GLU A 174 10.36 -25.81 39.92
C GLU A 174 9.95 -25.11 41.22
N ALA A 175 9.92 -23.77 41.23
CA ALA A 175 9.46 -23.00 42.39
C ALA A 175 7.98 -23.30 42.71
N ILE A 176 7.10 -23.29 41.69
CA ILE A 176 5.67 -23.62 41.87
C ILE A 176 5.49 -25.08 42.30
N TYR A 177 6.23 -26.00 41.71
CA TYR A 177 6.21 -27.41 42.10
C TYR A 177 6.57 -27.58 43.57
N GLN A 178 7.67 -26.97 44.02
CA GLN A 178 8.11 -27.02 45.41
C GLN A 178 7.10 -26.35 46.35
N TYR A 179 6.51 -25.22 45.93
CA TYR A 179 5.46 -24.51 46.65
C TYR A 179 4.23 -25.39 46.91
N ILE A 180 3.84 -26.21 45.92
CA ILE A 180 2.76 -27.18 46.07
C ILE A 180 3.18 -28.35 46.97
N VAL A 181 4.39 -28.90 46.79
CA VAL A 181 4.93 -30.02 47.59
C VAL A 181 5.01 -29.67 49.07
N ASP A 182 5.41 -28.45 49.40
CA ASP A 182 5.53 -27.97 50.78
C ASP A 182 4.17 -27.68 51.43
N GLY A 183 3.07 -27.81 50.69
CA GLY A 183 1.72 -27.62 51.18
C GLY A 183 1.35 -26.14 51.33
N ASN A 184 2.04 -25.23 50.63
CA ASN A 184 1.79 -23.79 50.72
C ASN A 184 0.57 -23.34 49.89
N VAL A 185 -0.19 -24.26 49.30
CA VAL A 185 -1.40 -23.99 48.54
C VAL A 185 -2.64 -24.30 49.39
N PRO A 186 -3.27 -23.31 50.07
CA PRO A 186 -4.30 -23.59 51.08
C PRO A 186 -5.56 -24.25 50.52
N ILE A 187 -5.87 -24.00 49.24
CA ILE A 187 -6.99 -24.63 48.53
C ILE A 187 -6.84 -26.15 48.40
N TYR A 188 -5.62 -26.68 48.59
CA TYR A 188 -5.30 -28.10 48.51
C TYR A 188 -5.16 -28.79 49.88
N GLU A 189 -5.40 -28.11 51.00
CA GLU A 189 -5.27 -28.71 52.35
C GLU A 189 -6.02 -30.03 52.54
N ASN A 190 -7.14 -30.21 51.83
CA ASN A 190 -7.98 -31.42 51.88
C ASN A 190 -7.87 -32.29 50.62
N TYR A 191 -6.83 -32.12 49.81
CA TYR A 191 -6.59 -32.92 48.61
C TYR A 191 -5.26 -33.69 48.76
N ASP A 192 -5.28 -34.97 48.42
CA ASP A 192 -4.07 -35.73 48.13
C ASP A 192 -3.62 -35.38 46.70
N ILE A 193 -2.43 -34.77 46.62
CA ILE A 193 -1.81 -34.40 45.34
C ILE A 193 -0.87 -35.53 44.92
N THR A 194 -1.09 -36.07 43.73
CA THR A 194 -0.19 -37.03 43.09
C THR A 194 0.41 -36.39 41.85
N PHE A 195 1.72 -36.13 41.89
CA PHE A 195 2.48 -35.66 40.74
C PHE A 195 2.67 -36.80 39.73
N LEU A 196 2.41 -36.50 38.46
CA LEU A 196 2.53 -37.43 37.34
C LEU A 196 3.83 -37.18 36.56
N SER A 197 4.32 -35.94 36.57
CA SER A 197 5.62 -35.55 36.03
C SER A 197 6.32 -34.54 36.95
N THR A 198 7.62 -34.40 36.75
CA THR A 198 8.44 -33.32 37.34
C THR A 198 8.54 -32.16 36.34
N PRO A 199 8.84 -30.94 36.79
CA PRO A 199 9.11 -29.81 35.90
C PRO A 199 10.17 -30.16 34.84
N ASP A 200 9.84 -29.92 33.58
CA ASP A 200 10.75 -30.04 32.45
C ASP A 200 10.44 -28.98 31.39
N ILE A 201 11.43 -28.66 30.56
CA ILE A 201 11.24 -27.73 29.43
C ILE A 201 10.53 -28.49 28.30
N GLY A 202 9.44 -27.90 27.81
CA GLY A 202 8.63 -28.47 26.74
C GLY A 202 7.17 -28.09 26.84
N GLU A 203 6.41 -28.44 25.80
CA GLU A 203 4.97 -28.27 25.73
C GLU A 203 4.33 -29.65 25.46
N ASP A 204 3.72 -30.24 26.50
CA ASP A 204 2.90 -31.44 26.38
C ASP A 204 1.43 -31.09 26.07
N LEU A 205 0.99 -29.87 26.39
CA LEU A 205 -0.34 -29.40 26.04
C LEU A 205 -0.52 -29.23 24.53
N ILE A 206 -1.67 -29.71 24.03
CA ILE A 206 -2.07 -29.48 22.63
C ILE A 206 -2.60 -28.05 22.55
N VAL A 207 -1.77 -27.14 22.03
CA VAL A 207 -2.07 -25.70 21.96
C VAL A 207 -3.37 -25.40 21.20
N GLU A 208 -3.66 -26.16 20.13
CA GLU A 208 -4.88 -25.99 19.34
C GLU A 208 -6.16 -26.31 20.12
N GLU A 209 -6.08 -27.18 21.13
CA GLU A 209 -7.19 -27.51 22.01
C GLU A 209 -7.30 -26.54 23.20
N ASN A 210 -6.25 -25.74 23.42
CA ASN A 210 -6.10 -24.85 24.56
C ASN A 210 -5.84 -23.41 24.11
N MET A 211 -6.72 -22.84 23.27
CA MET A 211 -6.58 -21.48 22.73
C MET A 211 -6.52 -20.36 23.79
N MET A 212 -6.73 -20.68 25.07
CA MET A 212 -6.68 -19.74 26.18
C MET A 212 -5.28 -19.52 26.77
N ILE A 213 -4.25 -20.27 26.35
CA ILE A 213 -2.86 -20.04 26.78
C ILE A 213 -2.10 -19.17 25.77
N PRO A 214 -1.10 -18.37 26.23
CA PRO A 214 -0.30 -17.55 25.34
C PRO A 214 0.62 -18.37 24.43
N THR A 215 0.73 -17.89 23.19
CA THR A 215 1.53 -18.43 22.07
C THR A 215 2.25 -17.27 21.38
N PRO A 216 3.25 -17.52 20.51
CA PRO A 216 3.85 -16.48 19.69
C PRO A 216 2.81 -15.66 18.89
N GLU A 217 1.71 -16.28 18.47
CA GLU A 217 0.65 -15.64 17.70
C GLU A 217 -0.29 -14.78 18.55
N THR A 218 -0.29 -14.91 19.88
CA THR A 218 -1.19 -14.17 20.79
C THR A 218 -1.07 -12.65 20.63
N LEU A 219 0.12 -12.16 20.27
CA LEU A 219 0.39 -10.72 20.09
C LEU A 219 0.09 -10.21 18.68
N SER A 220 -0.14 -11.10 17.70
CA SER A 220 -0.26 -10.73 16.28
C SER A 220 -1.42 -9.77 15.96
N GLY A 221 -2.45 -9.72 16.82
CA GLY A 221 -3.58 -8.78 16.73
C GLY A 221 -3.40 -7.49 17.52
N LEU A 222 -2.37 -7.38 18.36
CA LEU A 222 -2.13 -6.29 19.32
C LEU A 222 -0.98 -5.36 18.91
N GLN A 223 -0.41 -5.56 17.72
CA GLN A 223 0.74 -4.79 17.26
C GLN A 223 0.43 -3.29 17.26
N PRO A 224 1.20 -2.45 17.98
CA PRO A 224 1.07 -1.00 17.92
C PRO A 224 1.19 -0.55 16.46
N GLN A 225 0.16 0.09 15.92
CA GLN A 225 0.23 0.58 14.55
C GLN A 225 1.33 1.64 14.43
N GLU A 226 2.41 1.34 13.71
CA GLU A 226 3.40 2.34 13.33
C GLU A 226 2.71 3.44 12.50
N THR A 227 2.45 4.57 13.14
CA THR A 227 1.76 5.72 12.55
C THR A 227 2.62 6.46 11.51
N GLY A 228 3.94 6.22 11.46
CA GLY A 228 4.88 6.94 10.61
C GLY A 228 5.18 6.31 9.23
N GLY A 229 5.45 4.99 9.18
CA GLY A 229 5.90 4.32 7.95
C GLY A 229 4.84 4.27 6.84
N SER A 230 3.56 4.19 7.23
CA SER A 230 2.44 4.10 6.29
C SER A 230 2.26 5.37 5.44
N LEU A 231 2.43 6.57 6.02
CA LEU A 231 2.15 7.83 5.31
C LEU A 231 3.08 8.09 4.12
N VAL A 232 4.37 7.72 4.24
CA VAL A 232 5.34 7.89 3.14
C VAL A 232 4.95 7.00 1.95
N ILE A 233 4.53 5.76 2.21
CA ILE A 233 4.08 4.82 1.16
C ILE A 233 2.85 5.40 0.45
N TYR A 234 1.87 5.92 1.20
CA TYR A 234 0.69 6.55 0.61
C TYR A 234 1.02 7.84 -0.16
N ALA A 235 2.00 8.63 0.28
CA ALA A 235 2.48 9.79 -0.46
C ALA A 235 3.11 9.39 -1.81
N VAL A 236 3.95 8.35 -1.81
CA VAL A 236 4.58 7.82 -3.04
C VAL A 236 3.52 7.26 -3.98
N LEU A 237 2.61 6.43 -3.48
CA LEU A 237 1.50 5.87 -4.26
C LEU A 237 0.60 6.98 -4.82
N GLY A 238 0.24 7.96 -4.00
CA GLY A 238 -0.55 9.11 -4.41
C GLY A 238 0.13 9.97 -5.47
N GLY A 239 1.44 10.16 -5.37
CA GLY A 239 2.25 10.85 -6.37
C GLY A 239 2.26 10.11 -7.71
N VAL A 240 2.52 8.80 -7.71
CA VAL A 240 2.53 7.96 -8.93
C VAL A 240 1.14 7.94 -9.58
N LEU A 241 0.09 7.69 -8.80
CA LEU A 241 -1.29 7.70 -9.27
C LEU A 241 -1.65 9.08 -9.83
N GLY A 242 -1.21 10.15 -9.16
CA GLY A 242 -1.42 11.53 -9.55
C GLY A 242 -0.79 11.89 -10.89
N VAL A 243 0.44 11.43 -11.17
CA VAL A 243 1.07 11.59 -12.48
C VAL A 243 0.22 10.91 -13.56
N ILE A 244 -0.17 9.65 -13.36
CA ILE A 244 -0.97 8.87 -14.32
C ILE A 244 -2.31 9.56 -14.59
N LEU A 245 -3.07 9.88 -13.54
CA LEU A 245 -4.37 10.56 -13.64
C LEU A 245 -4.26 11.90 -14.35
N SER A 246 -3.26 12.71 -14.01
CA SER A 246 -3.07 14.03 -14.62
C SER A 246 -2.75 13.91 -16.10
N THR A 247 -1.88 12.97 -16.48
CA THR A 247 -1.58 12.68 -17.88
C THR A 247 -2.83 12.24 -18.64
N VAL A 248 -3.63 11.31 -18.09
CA VAL A 248 -4.86 10.83 -18.73
C VAL A 248 -5.87 11.97 -18.90
N VAL A 249 -6.12 12.76 -17.86
CA VAL A 249 -7.06 13.89 -17.91
C VAL A 249 -6.61 14.91 -18.96
N LEU A 250 -5.33 15.28 -18.99
CA LEU A 250 -4.81 16.20 -19.99
C LEU A 250 -4.91 15.63 -21.40
N PHE A 251 -4.67 14.33 -21.57
CA PHE A 251 -4.81 13.67 -22.86
C PHE A 251 -6.26 13.66 -23.35
N VAL A 252 -7.22 13.40 -22.46
CA VAL A 252 -8.67 13.47 -22.76
C VAL A 252 -9.08 14.90 -23.10
N LEU A 253 -8.68 15.89 -22.30
CA LEU A 253 -8.95 17.30 -22.59
C LEU A 253 -8.37 17.72 -23.95
N HIS A 254 -7.17 17.24 -24.25
CA HIS A 254 -6.50 17.48 -25.53
C HIS A 254 -7.22 16.80 -26.71
N PHE A 255 -7.68 15.56 -26.52
CA PHE A 255 -8.44 14.83 -27.53
C PHE A 255 -9.67 15.62 -27.99
N PHE A 256 -10.38 16.27 -27.08
CA PHE A 256 -11.53 17.14 -27.37
C PHE A 256 -11.16 18.57 -27.82
N SER A 257 -9.88 18.93 -27.88
CA SER A 257 -9.46 20.21 -28.46
C SER A 257 -9.83 20.27 -29.94
N LYS A 258 -10.31 21.43 -30.40
CA LYS A 258 -10.59 21.70 -31.81
C LYS A 258 -9.32 21.95 -32.62
N LYS A 259 -8.21 22.26 -31.95
CA LYS A 259 -6.92 22.62 -32.58
C LYS A 259 -6.01 21.42 -32.70
N ILE A 260 -5.22 21.38 -33.77
CA ILE A 260 -4.14 20.43 -33.97
C ILE A 260 -2.91 20.96 -33.24
N THR A 261 -2.43 20.22 -32.24
CA THR A 261 -1.18 20.55 -31.53
C THR A 261 -0.10 19.52 -31.85
N TYR A 262 -0.49 18.25 -31.89
CA TYR A 262 0.41 17.12 -32.10
C TYR A 262 0.06 16.35 -33.36
N ALA A 263 1.04 15.65 -33.91
CA ALA A 263 0.85 14.94 -35.17
C ALA A 263 -0.19 13.80 -35.10
N TYR A 264 -0.53 13.34 -33.89
CA TYR A 264 -1.55 12.32 -33.65
C TYR A 264 -2.99 12.89 -33.59
N ASP A 265 -3.16 14.20 -33.73
CA ASP A 265 -4.47 14.86 -33.70
C ASP A 265 -5.27 14.72 -35.01
N TYR A 266 -4.64 14.21 -36.07
CA TYR A 266 -5.25 14.08 -37.39
C TYR A 266 -4.80 12.79 -38.10
N THR A 267 -5.62 12.35 -39.04
CA THR A 267 -5.39 11.15 -39.84
C THR A 267 -4.76 11.50 -41.18
N TRP A 268 -3.91 10.61 -41.71
CA TRP A 268 -3.33 10.71 -43.05
C TRP A 268 -3.09 9.31 -43.60
N ASP A 269 -3.07 9.15 -44.93
CA ASP A 269 -2.91 7.83 -45.55
C ASP A 269 -1.44 7.41 -45.65
N PHE A 270 -1.20 6.11 -45.84
CA PHE A 270 0.14 5.56 -46.02
C PHE A 270 0.86 6.10 -47.27
N ASP A 271 0.10 6.50 -48.29
CA ASP A 271 0.62 7.06 -49.55
C ASP A 271 0.94 8.57 -49.44
N ASP A 272 0.53 9.20 -48.34
CA ASP A 272 0.79 10.62 -48.09
C ASP A 272 2.17 10.81 -47.43
N TYR A 273 2.69 12.03 -47.55
CA TYR A 273 4.02 12.38 -47.05
C TYR A 273 3.88 13.37 -45.91
N GLN A 274 4.29 12.98 -44.71
CA GLN A 274 4.28 13.86 -43.54
C GLN A 274 5.68 14.27 -43.15
N TRP A 275 5.89 15.56 -42.91
CA TRP A 275 7.10 16.07 -42.29
C TRP A 275 6.77 16.99 -41.11
N LEU A 276 7.30 16.61 -39.94
CA LEU A 276 7.31 17.43 -38.74
C LEU A 276 8.50 18.39 -38.76
N VAL A 277 8.21 19.68 -38.74
CA VAL A 277 9.18 20.75 -38.94
C VAL A 277 9.25 21.60 -37.67
N ASP A 278 10.42 21.65 -37.04
CA ASP A 278 10.73 22.63 -35.99
C ASP A 278 11.00 23.97 -36.67
N SER A 279 10.07 24.91 -36.49
CA SER A 279 10.08 26.23 -37.13
C SER A 279 11.40 27.00 -36.90
N LYS A 280 12.12 26.72 -35.81
CA LYS A 280 13.36 27.40 -35.44
C LYS A 280 14.62 26.75 -36.02
N LYS A 281 14.55 25.49 -36.45
CA LYS A 281 15.72 24.70 -36.88
C LYS A 281 15.69 24.32 -38.35
N VAL A 282 14.59 24.61 -39.05
CA VAL A 282 14.42 24.20 -40.43
C VAL A 282 15.28 25.02 -41.38
N ASN A 283 15.94 24.34 -42.30
CA ASN A 283 16.47 24.98 -43.50
C ASN A 283 15.31 25.13 -44.50
N THR A 284 14.82 26.37 -44.65
CA THR A 284 13.67 26.71 -45.50
C THR A 284 13.91 26.39 -46.97
N GLU A 285 15.14 26.49 -47.46
CA GLU A 285 15.51 26.13 -48.84
C GLU A 285 15.32 24.62 -49.08
N ASN A 286 15.81 23.79 -48.16
CA ASN A 286 15.62 22.34 -48.24
C ASN A 286 14.14 21.94 -48.16
N LEU A 287 13.37 22.60 -47.30
CA LEU A 287 11.93 22.37 -47.18
C LEU A 287 11.22 22.71 -48.50
N ASN A 288 11.50 23.88 -49.07
CA ASN A 288 10.91 24.31 -50.33
C ASN A 288 11.27 23.35 -51.48
N ASN A 289 12.54 22.93 -51.55
CA ASN A 289 12.98 21.96 -52.55
C ASN A 289 12.23 20.62 -52.42
N TRP A 290 12.06 20.10 -51.20
CA TRP A 290 11.29 18.88 -50.96
C TRP A 290 9.81 19.01 -51.35
N LEU A 291 9.20 20.16 -51.03
CA LEU A 291 7.82 20.45 -51.38
C LEU A 291 7.60 20.48 -52.90
N MET A 292 8.58 20.96 -53.67
CA MET A 292 8.47 21.08 -55.12
C MET A 292 8.87 19.83 -55.92
N ILE A 293 9.38 18.77 -55.28
CA ILE A 293 9.74 17.51 -55.96
C ILE A 293 8.54 16.56 -55.99
N PRO A 294 8.07 16.06 -57.14
CA PRO A 294 8.65 16.20 -58.49
C PRO A 294 8.13 17.44 -59.26
N ALA A 295 9.01 18.16 -59.95
CA ALA A 295 8.73 19.52 -60.45
C ALA A 295 7.57 19.63 -61.47
N ASP A 296 7.18 18.54 -62.11
CA ASP A 296 6.17 18.46 -63.19
C ASP A 296 4.72 18.37 -62.69
N LYS A 297 4.49 18.34 -61.37
CA LYS A 297 3.15 18.21 -60.79
C LYS A 297 2.40 19.54 -60.68
N ARG A 298 1.11 19.50 -61.05
CA ARG A 298 0.15 20.58 -60.75
C ARG A 298 -0.20 20.53 -59.26
N ARG A 299 0.21 21.57 -58.54
CA ARG A 299 0.14 21.65 -57.08
C ARG A 299 -0.80 22.73 -56.59
N ILE A 300 -1.39 22.49 -55.44
CA ILE A 300 -2.07 23.51 -54.65
C ILE A 300 -1.51 23.47 -53.23
N ALA A 301 -1.17 24.63 -52.69
CA ALA A 301 -0.73 24.78 -51.31
C ALA A 301 -1.86 25.37 -50.47
N LEU A 302 -2.10 24.76 -49.32
CA LEU A 302 -3.19 25.06 -48.41
C LEU A 302 -2.68 25.39 -47.01
N ALA A 303 -3.17 26.46 -46.42
CA ALA A 303 -2.96 26.80 -45.02
C ALA A 303 -4.18 27.56 -44.49
N GLN A 304 -4.67 27.20 -43.29
CA GLN A 304 -5.80 27.89 -42.68
C GLN A 304 -5.49 29.36 -42.37
N THR A 305 -4.26 29.59 -41.94
CA THR A 305 -3.69 30.89 -41.61
C THR A 305 -2.37 31.04 -42.37
N THR A 306 -2.11 32.25 -42.87
CA THR A 306 -0.88 32.57 -43.60
C THR A 306 0.04 33.47 -42.78
N ASP A 307 -0.14 33.55 -41.47
CA ASP A 307 0.65 34.43 -40.59
C ASP A 307 2.04 33.86 -40.29
N ASN A 308 2.22 32.55 -40.46
CA ASN A 308 3.49 31.88 -40.21
C ASN A 308 4.56 32.29 -41.23
N GLU A 309 5.75 32.67 -40.75
CA GLU A 309 6.87 33.14 -41.59
C GLU A 309 7.29 32.14 -42.67
N ILE A 310 7.28 30.84 -42.37
CA ILE A 310 7.64 29.78 -43.33
C ILE A 310 6.58 29.69 -44.43
N VAL A 311 5.30 29.78 -44.06
CA VAL A 311 4.17 29.76 -45.02
C VAL A 311 4.22 30.99 -45.92
N GLN A 312 4.49 32.18 -45.37
CA GLN A 312 4.64 33.41 -46.17
C GLN A 312 5.85 33.35 -47.11
N ALA A 313 6.99 32.87 -46.61
CA ALA A 313 8.19 32.70 -47.43
C ALA A 313 7.95 31.73 -48.60
N PHE A 314 7.26 30.61 -48.33
CA PHE A 314 6.86 29.67 -49.38
C PHE A 314 5.88 30.31 -50.38
N SER A 315 4.84 31.00 -49.88
CA SER A 315 3.82 31.64 -50.72
C SER A 315 4.39 32.68 -51.67
N ASN A 316 5.39 33.45 -51.20
CA ASN A 316 6.03 34.50 -51.98
C ASN A 316 7.04 33.97 -53.00
N ALA A 317 7.71 32.85 -52.69
CA ALA A 317 8.84 32.36 -53.48
C ALA A 317 8.47 31.24 -54.46
N GLN A 318 7.43 30.43 -54.18
CA GLN A 318 7.19 29.17 -54.88
C GLN A 318 5.78 29.11 -55.49
N LEU A 319 4.74 29.09 -54.65
CA LEU A 319 3.35 28.86 -55.05
C LEU A 319 2.40 29.60 -54.11
N PRO A 320 1.37 30.32 -54.60
CA PRO A 320 0.37 30.95 -53.75
C PRO A 320 -0.29 29.95 -52.79
N VAL A 321 -0.42 30.33 -51.53
CA VAL A 321 -1.08 29.51 -50.50
C VAL A 321 -2.54 29.97 -50.35
N SER A 322 -3.47 29.02 -50.49
CA SER A 322 -4.91 29.26 -50.36
C SER A 322 -5.44 28.68 -49.04
N ASN A 323 -6.61 29.15 -48.60
CA ASN A 323 -7.25 28.61 -47.38
C ASN A 323 -8.04 27.31 -47.66
N GLN A 324 -8.54 27.14 -48.87
CA GLN A 324 -9.41 26.02 -49.20
C GLN A 324 -9.16 25.51 -50.61
N LEU A 325 -9.31 24.20 -50.79
CA LEU A 325 -9.36 23.55 -52.09
C LEU A 325 -10.71 23.84 -52.76
N ASN A 326 -10.71 24.44 -53.95
CA ASN A 326 -11.94 24.81 -54.65
C ASN A 326 -12.30 23.82 -55.75
N VAL A 327 -13.61 23.65 -55.99
CA VAL A 327 -14.13 22.75 -57.03
C VAL A 327 -13.66 23.13 -58.44
N GLU A 328 -13.41 24.42 -58.65
CA GLU A 328 -12.97 25.00 -59.93
C GLU A 328 -11.48 24.79 -60.21
N ASP A 329 -10.71 24.36 -59.20
CA ASP A 329 -9.31 24.04 -59.38
C ASP A 329 -9.20 22.79 -60.27
N GLN A 330 -8.62 22.93 -61.47
CA GLN A 330 -8.41 21.80 -62.38
C GLN A 330 -7.67 20.66 -61.66
N ALA A 331 -8.36 19.54 -61.42
CA ALA A 331 -7.91 18.34 -60.69
C ALA A 331 -6.39 18.33 -60.36
N PRO A 332 -5.99 18.81 -59.16
CA PRO A 332 -4.59 18.89 -58.78
C PRO A 332 -4.00 17.49 -58.61
N GLU A 333 -2.72 17.33 -58.94
CA GLU A 333 -2.04 16.04 -58.80
C GLU A 333 -1.37 15.89 -57.43
N GLU A 334 -1.05 17.01 -56.77
CA GLU A 334 -0.45 17.04 -55.43
C GLU A 334 -1.01 18.21 -54.62
N VAL A 335 -1.39 17.96 -53.37
CA VAL A 335 -1.88 18.97 -52.43
C VAL A 335 -0.89 19.08 -51.26
N ILE A 336 -0.38 20.28 -51.02
CA ILE A 336 0.49 20.60 -49.88
C ILE A 336 -0.39 21.22 -48.80
N ILE A 337 -0.43 20.63 -47.60
CA ILE A 337 -1.19 21.14 -46.46
C ILE A 337 -0.21 21.56 -45.36
N PHE A 338 -0.23 22.84 -45.01
CA PHE A 338 0.48 23.37 -43.86
C PHE A 338 -0.43 23.31 -42.63
N ILE A 339 0.10 22.69 -41.57
CA ILE A 339 -0.53 22.60 -40.25
C ILE A 339 0.37 23.34 -39.28
N GLU A 340 -0.19 24.30 -38.56
CA GLU A 340 0.48 25.03 -37.51
C GLU A 340 -0.06 24.58 -36.15
N SER A 341 0.86 24.16 -35.27
CA SER A 341 0.52 23.69 -33.91
C SER A 341 -0.27 24.76 -33.15
N ASP A 342 -1.35 24.36 -32.48
CA ASP A 342 -2.28 25.20 -31.70
C ASP A 342 -3.10 26.23 -32.51
N THR A 343 -2.81 26.40 -33.80
CA THR A 343 -3.51 27.37 -34.68
C THR A 343 -4.50 26.69 -35.62
N THR A 344 -4.08 25.59 -36.28
CA THR A 344 -4.91 24.91 -37.28
C THR A 344 -6.03 24.10 -36.64
N ASP A 345 -7.26 24.23 -37.14
CA ASP A 345 -8.42 23.45 -36.70
C ASP A 345 -8.41 22.04 -37.28
N LYS A 346 -8.76 21.05 -36.45
CA LYS A 346 -8.94 19.64 -36.85
C LYS A 346 -9.97 19.51 -37.95
N ASP A 347 -11.11 20.19 -37.81
CA ASP A 347 -12.20 20.18 -38.80
C ASP A 347 -11.75 20.77 -40.14
N TRP A 348 -10.96 21.85 -40.11
CA TRP A 348 -10.44 22.45 -41.33
C TRP A 348 -9.53 21.48 -42.07
N TYR A 349 -8.57 20.88 -41.35
CA TYR A 349 -7.67 19.89 -41.92
C TYR A 349 -8.43 18.71 -42.51
N GLN A 350 -9.39 18.16 -41.76
CA GLN A 350 -10.17 17.01 -42.19
C GLN A 350 -10.93 17.32 -43.49
N ASN A 351 -11.55 18.51 -43.58
CA ASN A 351 -12.23 18.93 -44.80
C ASN A 351 -11.27 19.04 -46.00
N GLN A 352 -10.08 19.63 -45.82
CA GLN A 352 -9.11 19.74 -46.93
C GLN A 352 -8.55 18.38 -47.33
N PHE A 353 -8.31 17.51 -46.34
CA PHE A 353 -7.83 16.16 -46.56
C PHE A 353 -8.87 15.33 -47.33
N GLU A 354 -10.12 15.30 -46.90
CA GLU A 354 -11.21 14.60 -47.59
C GLU A 354 -11.42 15.13 -49.02
N LEU A 355 -11.40 16.45 -49.21
CA LEU A 355 -11.48 17.06 -50.54
C LEU A 355 -10.31 16.62 -51.42
N SER A 356 -9.08 16.55 -50.90
CA SER A 356 -7.92 16.10 -51.68
C SER A 356 -8.05 14.65 -52.17
N LYS A 357 -8.74 13.79 -51.40
CA LYS A 357 -9.01 12.41 -51.79
C LYS A 357 -10.02 12.30 -52.93
N LEU A 358 -10.98 13.22 -53.03
CA LEU A 358 -11.92 13.27 -54.16
C LEU A 358 -11.22 13.57 -55.50
N TYR A 359 -10.09 14.26 -55.47
CA TYR A 359 -9.27 14.54 -56.64
C TYR A 359 -8.21 13.46 -56.93
N GLU A 360 -8.15 12.40 -56.12
CA GLU A 360 -7.08 11.39 -56.16
C GLU A 360 -5.68 12.02 -56.08
N SER A 361 -5.57 13.16 -55.41
CA SER A 361 -4.30 13.89 -55.27
C SER A 361 -3.42 13.24 -54.22
N ARG A 362 -2.11 13.26 -54.45
CA ARG A 362 -1.11 12.92 -53.43
C ARG A 362 -1.03 14.05 -52.40
N VAL A 363 -1.02 13.75 -51.10
CA VAL A 363 -0.95 14.78 -50.06
C VAL A 363 0.46 14.87 -49.46
N LYS A 364 0.97 16.10 -49.33
CA LYS A 364 2.15 16.44 -48.53
C LYS A 364 1.73 17.29 -47.34
N ILE A 365 1.99 16.81 -46.14
CA ILE A 365 1.62 17.47 -44.89
C ILE A 365 2.89 18.02 -44.23
N ILE A 366 2.93 19.33 -44.05
CA ILE A 366 3.98 20.01 -43.27
C ILE A 366 3.37 20.45 -41.94
N HIS A 367 3.81 19.81 -40.86
CA HIS A 367 3.38 20.18 -39.52
C HIS A 367 4.47 20.99 -38.82
N LEU A 368 4.21 22.29 -38.69
CA LEU A 368 5.03 23.29 -38.03
C LEU A 368 4.84 23.22 -36.51
N LYS A 369 5.94 22.97 -35.79
CA LYS A 369 6.01 22.81 -34.33
C LYS A 369 6.44 24.06 -33.58
#